data_AF-A0A971ZKU9-F1
#
_entry.id   AF-A0A971ZKU9-F1
#
_cell.length_a   1.000
_cell.length_b   1.000
_cell.length_c   1.000
_cell.angle_alpha   90.00
_cell.angle_beta   90.00
_cell.angle_gamma   90.00
#
_symmetry.space_group_name_H-M   'P 1'
#
loop_
_entity.id
_entity.type
_entity.pdbx_description
1 polymer ?
#
loop_
_entity_poly.entity_id
_entity_poly.type
_entity_poly.pdbx_seq_one_letter_code
_entity_poly.pdbx_strand_id
1 'polypeptide(L)'
;MTYYARKSEDGRKQSMKEHAMGVAERAGQFAGAFGFSEYGRTIGLHHDDGKYTSTFQARLDGSGIQYEHSSAGAYLLAKKGFETRDPVYIMLAHAIAGHHSGLPDTGSRNSPEDSGTFFGKYNRREKMVFDFGAYESELGPIGTQAALPKEFKNNYSLQFLGRMLFSALVDADFLDTEHFMSDGKISRISGEDIPTLKARFDAHMRSKFAGAAGPINQKRAEILAACRAAAEGERGIYRLTVPTGGGKTLSSLAFAHHTGDVG
;
A
#
# COMPACT_ATOMS: atom_id res chain seq x y z
N MET A 1 30.91 -6.20 -4.55
CA MET A 1 30.08 -7.21 -3.86
C MET A 1 28.71 -7.15 -4.50
N THR A 2 28.08 -8.29 -4.81
CA THR A 2 26.71 -8.29 -5.33
C THR A 2 25.74 -8.34 -4.16
N TYR A 3 24.76 -7.44 -4.12
CA TYR A 3 23.73 -7.41 -3.08
C TYR A 3 22.46 -8.05 -3.60
N TYR A 4 21.83 -8.87 -2.76
CA TYR A 4 20.56 -9.52 -3.05
C TYR A 4 19.46 -8.98 -2.14
N ALA A 5 18.26 -8.80 -2.69
CA ALA A 5 17.08 -8.43 -1.93
C ALA A 5 16.50 -9.63 -1.18
N ARG A 6 16.58 -10.82 -1.81
CA ARG A 6 15.98 -12.07 -1.34
C ARG A 6 16.59 -13.29 -2.04
N LYS A 7 16.34 -14.45 -1.43
CA LYS A 7 16.65 -15.78 -1.95
C LYS A 7 15.41 -16.66 -1.81
N SER A 8 15.01 -17.34 -2.88
CA SER A 8 13.91 -18.30 -2.87
C SER A 8 14.36 -19.64 -2.29
N GLU A 9 13.40 -20.50 -1.93
CA GLU A 9 13.67 -21.84 -1.39
C GLU A 9 14.43 -22.75 -2.37
N ASP A 10 14.17 -22.58 -3.67
CA ASP A 10 14.86 -23.29 -4.75
C ASP A 10 16.27 -22.73 -5.08
N GLY A 11 16.73 -21.72 -4.34
CA GLY A 11 18.08 -21.17 -4.42
C GLY A 11 18.27 -20.03 -5.41
N ARG A 12 17.23 -19.62 -6.18
CA ARG A 12 17.30 -18.39 -7.00
C ARG A 12 17.52 -17.18 -6.08
N LYS A 13 18.26 -16.19 -6.58
CA LYS A 13 18.52 -14.93 -5.88
C LYS A 13 18.07 -13.76 -6.75
N GLN A 14 17.37 -12.80 -6.14
CA GLN A 14 17.01 -11.55 -6.79
C GLN A 14 18.02 -10.49 -6.37
N SER A 15 18.70 -9.84 -7.30
CA SER A 15 19.60 -8.74 -6.95
C SER A 15 18.81 -7.55 -6.40
N MET A 16 19.49 -6.72 -5.62
CA MET A 16 18.90 -5.48 -5.11
C MET A 16 18.46 -4.55 -6.24
N LYS A 17 19.28 -4.41 -7.29
CA LYS A 17 18.94 -3.59 -8.46
C LYS A 17 17.70 -4.08 -9.20
N GLU A 18 17.60 -5.39 -9.47
CA GLU A 18 16.43 -5.97 -10.13
C GLU A 18 15.16 -5.71 -9.32
N HIS A 19 15.22 -5.95 -8.01
CA HIS A 19 14.08 -5.73 -7.12
C HIS A 19 13.69 -4.25 -7.06
N ALA A 20 14.64 -3.35 -6.79
CA ALA A 20 14.39 -1.91 -6.70
C ALA A 20 13.81 -1.34 -8.01
N MET A 21 14.33 -1.77 -9.17
CA MET A 21 13.80 -1.35 -10.47
C MET A 21 12.40 -1.92 -10.74
N GLY A 22 12.15 -3.19 -10.41
CA GLY A 22 10.84 -3.83 -10.58
C GLY A 22 9.76 -3.17 -9.71
N VAL A 23 10.07 -2.89 -8.45
CA VAL A 23 9.19 -2.15 -7.54
C VAL A 23 9.00 -0.71 -8.00
N ALA A 24 10.06 0.00 -8.39
CA ALA A 24 9.98 1.36 -8.89
C ALA A 24 9.05 1.47 -10.12
N GLU A 25 9.17 0.56 -11.08
CA GLU A 25 8.34 0.58 -12.27
C GLU A 25 6.86 0.33 -11.93
N ARG A 26 6.55 -0.69 -11.11
CA ARG A 26 5.17 -0.98 -10.69
C ARG A 26 4.57 0.14 -9.85
N ALA A 27 5.30 0.63 -8.85
CA ALA A 27 4.86 1.75 -8.01
C ALA A 27 4.65 3.01 -8.84
N GLY A 28 5.53 3.27 -9.82
CA GLY A 28 5.40 4.34 -10.79
C GLY A 28 4.16 4.22 -11.67
N GLN A 29 3.82 3.01 -12.12
CA GLN A 29 2.58 2.75 -12.88
C GLN A 29 1.33 2.97 -12.03
N PHE A 30 1.30 2.43 -10.81
CA PHE A 30 0.18 2.60 -9.88
C PHE A 30 -0.01 4.06 -9.48
N ALA A 31 1.08 4.77 -9.18
CA ALA A 31 1.04 6.19 -8.89
C ALA A 31 0.71 7.05 -10.11
N GLY A 32 1.08 6.59 -11.30
CA GLY A 32 0.73 7.20 -12.58
C GLY A 32 -0.77 7.29 -12.81
N ALA A 33 -1.55 6.31 -12.33
CA ALA A 33 -3.01 6.32 -12.44
C ALA A 33 -3.68 7.53 -11.78
N PHE A 34 -3.01 8.18 -10.82
CA PHE A 34 -3.45 9.41 -10.18
C PHE A 34 -2.48 10.59 -10.35
N GLY A 35 -1.55 10.51 -11.33
CA GLY A 35 -0.71 11.63 -11.75
C GLY A 35 0.64 11.79 -11.04
N PHE A 36 1.10 10.80 -10.27
CA PHE A 36 2.30 10.90 -9.43
C PHE A 36 3.34 9.80 -9.70
N SER A 37 3.52 9.44 -10.98
CA SER A 37 4.43 8.35 -11.38
C SER A 37 5.85 8.51 -10.84
N GLU A 38 6.42 9.72 -10.87
CA GLU A 38 7.78 10.00 -10.37
C GLU A 38 7.92 9.78 -8.85
N TYR A 39 6.89 10.10 -8.09
CA TYR A 39 6.88 9.85 -6.65
C TYR A 39 6.82 8.34 -6.37
N GLY A 40 5.98 7.61 -7.11
CA GLY A 40 5.89 6.15 -7.06
C GLY A 40 7.23 5.48 -7.40
N ARG A 41 7.90 5.92 -8.48
CA ARG A 41 9.24 5.42 -8.84
C ARG A 41 10.26 5.68 -7.74
N THR A 42 10.28 6.89 -7.18
CA THR A 42 11.25 7.27 -6.14
C THR A 42 11.09 6.39 -4.90
N ILE A 43 9.86 6.21 -4.40
CA ILE A 43 9.62 5.37 -3.22
C ILE A 43 9.92 3.90 -3.51
N GLY A 44 9.58 3.40 -4.69
CA GLY A 44 9.88 2.01 -5.07
C GLY A 44 11.37 1.75 -5.21
N LEU A 45 12.14 2.69 -5.76
CA LEU A 45 13.58 2.56 -5.95
C LEU A 45 14.34 2.51 -4.62
N HIS A 46 13.92 3.33 -3.64
CA HIS A 46 14.69 3.55 -2.41
C HIS A 46 14.11 2.90 -1.15
N HIS A 47 12.96 2.19 -1.24
CA HIS A 47 12.31 1.68 -0.02
C HIS A 47 13.19 0.74 0.81
N ASP A 48 14.10 0.04 0.13
CA ASP A 48 14.86 -1.10 0.65
C ASP A 48 16.37 -0.85 0.69
N ASP A 49 16.82 0.41 0.61
CA ASP A 49 18.23 0.79 0.56
C ASP A 49 19.06 0.16 1.71
N GLY A 50 18.44 -0.10 2.87
CA GLY A 50 19.11 -0.73 4.00
C GLY A 50 19.57 -2.17 3.75
N LYS A 51 19.10 -2.84 2.69
CA LYS A 51 19.54 -4.19 2.33
C LYS A 51 20.92 -4.21 1.64
N TYR A 52 21.45 -3.07 1.24
CA TYR A 52 22.81 -2.90 0.70
C TYR A 52 23.91 -3.00 1.78
N THR A 53 23.75 -3.84 2.80
CA THR A 53 24.73 -4.02 3.88
C THR A 53 25.23 -5.45 3.97
N SER A 54 26.49 -5.61 4.39
CA SER A 54 27.08 -6.92 4.66
C SER A 54 26.27 -7.71 5.70
N THR A 55 25.73 -7.03 6.72
CA THR A 55 24.90 -7.65 7.76
C THR A 55 23.60 -8.22 7.21
N PHE A 56 22.92 -7.50 6.32
CA PHE A 56 21.70 -8.02 5.69
C PHE A 56 22.00 -9.22 4.77
N GLN A 57 23.10 -9.17 4.00
CA GLN A 57 23.50 -10.30 3.16
C GLN A 57 23.83 -11.56 4.00
N ALA A 58 24.53 -11.41 5.13
CA ALA A 58 24.78 -12.52 6.05
C ALA A 58 23.48 -13.09 6.65
N ARG A 59 22.48 -12.24 6.92
CA ARG A 59 21.14 -12.69 7.36
C ARG A 59 20.45 -13.52 6.27
N LEU A 60 20.51 -13.11 5.00
CA LEU A 60 19.98 -13.88 3.88
C LEU A 60 20.64 -15.26 3.74
N ASP A 61 21.92 -15.37 4.11
CA ASP A 61 22.66 -16.63 4.12
C ASP A 61 22.52 -17.44 5.43
N GLY A 62 21.66 -16.99 6.36
CA GLY A 62 21.25 -17.78 7.52
C GLY A 62 21.97 -17.48 8.84
N SER A 63 22.67 -16.35 8.97
CA SER A 63 23.40 -15.98 10.20
C SER A 63 22.52 -15.79 11.45
N GLY A 64 21.20 -15.65 11.28
CA GLY A 64 20.25 -15.37 12.36
C GLY A 64 20.32 -13.94 12.91
N ILE A 65 21.23 -13.09 12.40
CA ILE A 65 21.40 -11.71 12.85
C ILE A 65 20.15 -10.90 12.49
N GLN A 66 19.59 -10.22 13.49
CA GLN A 66 18.55 -9.23 13.25
C GLN A 66 19.19 -7.94 12.73
N TYR A 67 18.62 -7.43 11.63
CA TYR A 67 19.07 -6.20 11.01
C TYR A 67 17.86 -5.38 10.56
N GLU A 68 17.76 -4.17 11.11
CA GLU A 68 16.77 -3.18 10.70
C GLU A 68 17.25 -2.58 9.38
N HIS A 69 16.50 -2.82 8.30
CA HIS A 69 16.78 -2.27 6.96
C HIS A 69 15.71 -1.27 6.51
N SER A 70 14.50 -1.41 7.04
CA SER A 70 13.29 -0.72 6.59
C SER A 70 13.30 0.80 6.77
N SER A 71 14.18 1.33 7.65
CA SER A 71 14.29 2.75 7.93
C SER A 71 15.33 3.50 7.11
N ALA A 72 16.22 2.80 6.38
CA ALA A 72 17.33 3.44 5.67
C ALA A 72 16.86 4.38 4.54
N GLY A 73 16.00 3.89 3.65
CA GLY A 73 15.40 4.71 2.59
C GLY A 73 14.60 5.89 3.14
N ALA A 74 13.78 5.63 4.16
CA ALA A 74 13.02 6.68 4.84
C ALA A 74 13.93 7.76 5.43
N TYR A 75 15.06 7.38 6.02
CA TYR A 75 16.07 8.31 6.51
C TYR A 75 16.66 9.16 5.39
N LEU A 76 17.07 8.55 4.27
CA LEU A 76 17.71 9.26 3.17
C LEU A 76 16.77 10.33 2.57
N LEU A 77 15.50 9.97 2.34
CA LEU A 77 14.51 10.94 1.88
C LEU A 77 14.24 12.01 2.95
N ALA A 78 14.06 11.63 4.22
CA ALA A 78 13.81 12.59 5.28
C ALA A 78 14.95 13.60 5.44
N LYS A 79 16.20 13.13 5.41
CA LYS A 79 17.41 13.97 5.41
C LYS A 79 17.36 14.98 4.27
N LYS A 80 17.12 14.51 3.04
CA LYS A 80 17.00 15.38 1.87
C LYS A 80 15.87 16.41 2.02
N GLY A 81 14.73 16.01 2.58
CA GLY A 81 13.63 16.91 2.90
C GLY A 81 14.00 18.00 3.91
N PHE A 82 14.77 17.68 4.94
CA PHE A 82 15.24 18.68 5.90
C PHE A 82 16.28 19.64 5.30
N GLU A 83 17.20 19.14 4.47
CA GLU A 83 18.23 19.92 3.79
C GLU A 83 17.64 20.89 2.75
N THR A 84 16.71 20.39 1.94
CA THR A 84 16.05 21.17 0.86
C THR A 84 14.85 21.98 1.35
N ARG A 85 14.34 21.68 2.55
CA ARG A 85 13.08 22.20 3.09
C ARG A 85 11.86 21.88 2.23
N ASP A 86 11.92 20.80 1.46
CA ASP A 86 10.82 20.33 0.62
C ASP A 86 10.00 19.24 1.36
N PRO A 87 8.73 19.50 1.70
CA PRO A 87 7.87 18.56 2.42
C PRO A 87 7.51 17.30 1.61
N VAL A 88 7.69 17.30 0.28
CA VAL A 88 7.46 16.13 -0.56
C VAL A 88 8.32 14.97 -0.10
N TYR A 89 9.61 15.21 0.13
CA TYR A 89 10.51 14.16 0.62
C TYR A 89 10.09 13.59 1.98
N ILE A 90 9.51 14.39 2.87
CA ILE A 90 9.00 13.91 4.16
C ILE A 90 7.78 13.01 3.95
N MET A 91 6.89 13.34 3.01
CA MET A 91 5.74 12.50 2.65
C MET A 91 6.20 11.15 2.06
N LEU A 92 7.13 11.18 1.11
CA LEU A 92 7.70 9.96 0.51
C LEU A 92 8.44 9.11 1.56
N ALA A 93 9.16 9.75 2.49
CA ALA A 93 9.80 9.07 3.61
C ALA A 93 8.79 8.37 4.52
N HIS A 94 7.60 8.94 4.76
CA HIS A 94 6.54 8.27 5.53
C HIS A 94 6.03 7.01 4.82
N ALA A 95 5.85 7.06 3.49
CA ALA A 95 5.45 5.90 2.71
C ALA A 95 6.47 4.76 2.86
N ILE A 96 7.76 5.06 2.70
CA ILE A 96 8.83 4.08 2.93
C ILE A 96 8.85 3.62 4.39
N ALA A 97 8.77 4.52 5.36
CA ALA A 97 8.81 4.13 6.77
C ALA A 97 7.70 3.13 7.16
N GLY A 98 6.58 3.12 6.43
CA GLY A 98 5.46 2.24 6.70
C GLY A 98 5.48 0.89 5.99
N HIS A 99 6.32 0.66 4.98
CA HIS A 99 6.09 -0.41 3.98
C HIS A 99 6.04 -1.85 4.54
N HIS A 100 6.58 -2.10 5.74
CA HIS A 100 6.43 -3.40 6.43
C HIS A 100 5.45 -3.42 7.61
N SER A 101 5.07 -2.27 8.16
CA SER A 101 4.34 -2.19 9.44
C SER A 101 3.03 -1.40 9.38
N GLY A 102 2.69 -0.84 8.21
CA GLY A 102 1.66 0.18 8.08
C GLY A 102 2.22 1.59 8.30
N LEU A 103 1.49 2.60 7.79
CA LEU A 103 1.84 4.01 7.93
C LEU A 103 1.96 4.42 9.40
N PRO A 104 3.13 4.88 9.86
CA PRO A 104 3.32 5.26 11.24
C PRO A 104 2.75 6.65 11.54
N ASP A 105 2.34 6.87 12.78
CA ASP A 105 2.14 8.23 13.29
C ASP A 105 3.46 9.01 13.22
N THR A 106 3.41 10.32 12.97
CA THR A 106 4.62 11.13 12.80
C THR A 106 5.53 11.10 14.04
N GLY A 107 4.94 11.19 15.25
CA GLY A 107 5.69 11.33 16.50
C GLY A 107 6.35 12.71 16.64
N SER A 108 7.41 12.79 17.46
CA SER A 108 8.19 14.02 17.66
C SER A 108 9.66 13.76 17.35
N ARG A 109 10.45 14.80 17.08
CA ARG A 109 11.89 14.65 16.80
C ARG A 109 12.66 13.93 17.92
N ASN A 110 12.15 13.98 19.15
CA ASN A 110 12.73 13.33 20.32
C ASN A 110 12.10 11.96 20.61
N SER A 111 11.29 11.42 19.68
CA SER A 111 10.71 10.09 19.83
C SER A 111 11.81 9.04 19.99
N PRO A 112 11.72 8.16 21.01
CA PRO A 112 12.64 7.05 21.19
C PRO A 112 12.71 6.16 19.94
N GLU A 113 13.89 5.60 19.68
CA GLU A 113 14.16 4.74 18.51
C GLU A 113 13.31 3.44 18.45
N ASP A 114 12.88 2.97 19.62
CA ASP A 114 12.01 1.80 19.78
C ASP A 114 10.53 2.15 19.59
N SER A 115 10.18 3.43 19.50
CA SER A 115 8.81 3.85 19.18
C SER A 115 8.43 3.48 17.74
N GLY A 116 7.16 3.11 17.55
CA GLY A 116 6.60 2.80 16.22
C GLY A 116 6.33 4.02 15.32
N THR A 117 6.77 5.21 15.73
CA THR A 117 6.50 6.47 15.02
C THR A 117 7.51 6.70 13.88
N PHE A 118 7.18 7.60 12.94
CA PHE A 118 8.09 8.01 11.87
C PHE A 118 9.42 8.53 12.43
N PHE A 119 9.37 9.43 13.42
CA PHE A 119 10.61 9.94 14.02
C PHE A 119 11.34 8.89 14.86
N GLY A 120 10.65 7.95 15.49
CA GLY A 120 11.29 6.79 16.12
C GLY A 120 12.11 5.99 15.11
N LYS A 121 11.50 5.64 13.97
CA LYS A 121 12.19 4.96 12.86
C LYS A 121 13.34 5.79 12.29
N TYR A 122 13.16 7.10 12.12
CA TYR A 122 14.22 8.02 11.70
C TYR A 122 15.39 8.07 12.71
N ASN A 123 15.10 7.94 14.01
CA ASN A 123 16.09 7.93 15.08
C ASN A 123 16.89 6.63 15.21
N ARG A 124 16.39 5.50 14.68
CA ARG A 124 17.14 4.24 14.59
C ARG A 124 18.48 4.38 13.84
N ARG A 125 18.60 5.39 12.99
CA ARG A 125 19.86 5.77 12.31
C ARG A 125 21.04 5.92 13.27
N GLU A 126 20.80 6.29 14.52
CA GLU A 126 21.85 6.52 15.52
C GLU A 126 22.57 5.23 15.94
N LYS A 127 21.91 4.08 15.74
CA LYS A 127 22.48 2.74 15.93
C LYS A 127 22.71 1.97 14.64
N MET A 128 22.18 2.45 13.51
CA MET A 128 22.48 1.87 12.21
C MET A 128 23.94 2.16 11.87
N VAL A 129 24.71 1.10 11.62
CA VAL A 129 25.95 1.25 10.88
C VAL A 129 25.56 1.68 9.47
N PHE A 130 25.92 2.92 9.11
CA PHE A 130 25.76 3.50 7.77
C PHE A 130 26.69 2.80 6.76
N ASP A 131 26.44 1.51 6.51
CA ASP A 131 27.17 0.68 5.53
C ASP A 131 26.27 0.28 4.36
N PHE A 132 25.21 1.05 4.10
CA PHE A 132 24.32 0.81 2.95
C PHE A 132 24.64 1.68 1.73
N GLY A 133 25.69 2.50 1.78
CA GLY A 133 26.04 3.46 0.71
C GLY A 133 26.31 2.83 -0.67
N ALA A 134 26.48 1.51 -0.74
CA ALA A 134 26.60 0.79 -2.01
C ALA A 134 25.39 1.00 -2.95
N TYR A 135 24.20 1.33 -2.39
CA TYR A 135 23.00 1.64 -3.19
C TYR A 135 23.26 2.71 -4.25
N GLU A 136 24.06 3.75 -3.94
CA GLU A 136 24.28 4.90 -4.84
C GLU A 136 24.92 4.49 -6.16
N SER A 137 25.77 3.46 -6.13
CA SER A 137 26.43 2.96 -7.33
C SER A 137 25.50 2.19 -8.27
N GLU A 138 24.42 1.60 -7.75
CA GLU A 138 23.49 0.77 -8.54
C GLU A 138 22.19 1.52 -8.89
N LEU A 139 21.69 2.34 -7.96
CA LEU A 139 20.41 3.04 -8.06
C LEU A 139 20.55 4.54 -8.33
N GLY A 140 21.73 5.10 -8.08
CA GLY A 140 21.97 6.54 -8.14
C GLY A 140 21.51 7.29 -6.87
N PRO A 141 21.83 8.59 -6.77
CA PRO A 141 21.35 9.42 -5.68
C PRO A 141 19.84 9.66 -5.80
N ILE A 142 19.19 9.95 -4.68
CA ILE A 142 17.79 10.40 -4.69
C ILE A 142 17.68 11.63 -5.59
N GLY A 143 16.83 11.56 -6.61
CA GLY A 143 16.60 12.64 -7.57
C GLY A 143 15.81 13.83 -7.01
N THR A 144 15.72 14.91 -7.80
CA THR A 144 14.81 16.04 -7.52
C THR A 144 13.37 15.61 -7.76
N GLN A 145 12.45 16.01 -6.89
CA GLN A 145 11.03 15.70 -7.04
C GLN A 145 10.31 16.84 -7.75
N ALA A 146 9.31 16.50 -8.56
CA ALA A 146 8.40 17.51 -9.10
C ALA A 146 7.66 18.21 -7.96
N ALA A 147 7.37 19.50 -8.13
CA ALA A 147 6.55 20.24 -7.17
C ALA A 147 5.14 19.66 -7.12
N LEU A 148 4.51 19.69 -5.93
CA LEU A 148 3.12 19.30 -5.79
C LEU A 148 2.21 20.21 -6.62
N PRO A 149 1.19 19.65 -7.31
CA PRO A 149 0.16 20.46 -7.96
C PRO A 149 -0.55 21.38 -6.95
N LYS A 150 -1.02 22.54 -7.42
CA LYS A 150 -1.60 23.60 -6.56
C LYS A 150 -2.86 23.17 -5.81
N GLU A 151 -3.49 22.09 -6.26
CA GLU A 151 -4.65 21.46 -5.67
C GLU A 151 -4.33 20.81 -4.32
N PHE A 152 -3.09 20.36 -4.10
CA PHE A 152 -2.61 19.71 -2.88
C PHE A 152 -2.18 20.73 -1.81
N LYS A 153 -3.12 21.59 -1.42
CA LYS A 153 -2.88 22.76 -0.57
C LYS A 153 -3.18 22.56 0.92
N ASN A 154 -3.77 21.43 1.31
CA ASN A 154 -4.19 21.19 2.68
C ASN A 154 -3.77 19.81 3.21
N ASN A 155 -3.79 19.67 4.53
CA ASN A 155 -3.37 18.44 5.20
C ASN A 155 -4.17 17.20 4.76
N TYR A 156 -5.46 17.34 4.43
CA TYR A 156 -6.27 16.21 3.95
C TYR A 156 -5.80 15.71 2.59
N SER A 157 -5.58 16.60 1.63
CA SER A 157 -5.08 16.26 0.30
C SER A 157 -3.70 15.61 0.36
N LEU A 158 -2.81 16.11 1.22
CA LEU A 158 -1.47 15.58 1.41
C LEU A 158 -1.47 14.21 2.13
N GLN A 159 -2.30 14.05 3.16
CA GLN A 159 -2.46 12.76 3.84
C GLN A 159 -3.08 11.71 2.92
N PHE A 160 -4.06 12.09 2.11
CA PHE A 160 -4.66 11.20 1.12
C PHE A 160 -3.63 10.76 0.08
N LEU A 161 -2.86 11.72 -0.48
CA LEU A 161 -1.77 11.41 -1.40
C LEU A 161 -0.73 10.47 -0.77
N GLY A 162 -0.28 10.76 0.45
CA GLY A 162 0.67 9.92 1.16
C GLY A 162 0.16 8.48 1.36
N ARG A 163 -1.14 8.30 1.65
CA ARG A 163 -1.78 6.97 1.75
C ARG A 163 -1.86 6.26 0.41
N MET A 164 -2.18 6.97 -0.67
CA MET A 164 -2.20 6.42 -2.02
C MET A 164 -0.81 5.96 -2.48
N LEU A 165 0.22 6.77 -2.21
CA LEU A 165 1.62 6.44 -2.50
C LEU A 165 2.11 5.26 -1.67
N PHE A 166 1.79 5.23 -0.37
CA PHE A 166 2.06 4.09 0.48
C PHE A 166 1.41 2.80 -0.05
N SER A 167 0.13 2.86 -0.43
CA SER A 167 -0.57 1.71 -1.03
C SER A 167 0.11 1.24 -2.30
N ALA A 168 0.48 2.18 -3.19
CA ALA A 168 1.19 1.87 -4.43
C ALA A 168 2.54 1.19 -4.17
N LEU A 169 3.30 1.65 -3.18
CA LEU A 169 4.58 1.04 -2.80
C LEU A 169 4.39 -0.39 -2.26
N VAL A 170 3.47 -0.56 -1.30
CA VAL A 170 3.22 -1.86 -0.69
C VAL A 170 2.78 -2.87 -1.74
N ASP A 171 1.79 -2.53 -2.56
CA ASP A 171 1.32 -3.42 -3.63
C ASP A 171 2.45 -3.74 -4.62
N ALA A 172 3.27 -2.76 -4.99
CA ALA A 172 4.40 -2.97 -5.89
C ALA A 172 5.47 -3.93 -5.33
N ASP A 173 5.86 -3.77 -4.05
CA ASP A 173 6.83 -4.65 -3.38
C ASP A 173 6.30 -6.09 -3.26
N PHE A 174 5.04 -6.25 -2.85
CA PHE A 174 4.41 -7.57 -2.78
C PHE A 174 4.32 -8.24 -4.15
N LEU A 175 3.94 -7.50 -5.19
CA LEU A 175 3.80 -8.04 -6.55
C LEU A 175 5.14 -8.37 -7.21
N ASP A 176 6.18 -7.57 -6.97
CA ASP A 176 7.53 -7.89 -7.42
C ASP A 176 8.06 -9.15 -6.73
N THR A 177 7.85 -9.22 -5.41
CA THR A 177 8.18 -10.41 -4.60
C THR A 177 7.45 -11.65 -5.11
N GLU A 178 6.13 -11.58 -5.30
CA GLU A 178 5.30 -12.68 -5.84
C GLU A 178 5.85 -13.14 -7.19
N HIS A 179 6.09 -12.19 -8.09
CA HIS A 179 6.59 -12.48 -9.43
C HIS A 179 7.93 -13.22 -9.39
N PHE A 180 8.86 -12.77 -8.56
CA PHE A 180 10.14 -13.45 -8.37
C PHE A 180 9.96 -14.84 -7.76
N MET A 181 9.22 -14.95 -6.65
CA MET A 181 9.05 -16.21 -5.92
C MET A 181 8.36 -17.28 -6.78
N SER A 182 7.37 -16.90 -7.59
CA SER A 182 6.65 -17.80 -8.49
C SER A 182 7.39 -18.10 -9.81
N ASP A 183 8.61 -17.60 -10.01
CA ASP A 183 9.33 -17.74 -11.29
C ASP A 183 8.53 -17.21 -12.48
N GLY A 184 7.79 -16.12 -12.27
CA GLY A 184 6.84 -15.55 -13.22
C GLY A 184 5.58 -16.39 -13.47
N LYS A 185 5.46 -17.59 -12.88
CA LYS A 185 4.30 -18.49 -13.02
C LYS A 185 3.21 -18.10 -12.03
N ILE A 186 2.68 -16.90 -12.19
CA ILE A 186 1.58 -16.40 -11.37
C ILE A 186 0.29 -17.03 -11.90
N SER A 187 -0.25 -18.01 -11.15
CA SER A 187 -1.61 -18.52 -11.37
C SER A 187 -2.56 -17.81 -10.40
N ARG A 188 -3.16 -16.71 -10.86
CA ARG A 188 -4.27 -16.11 -10.12
C ARG A 188 -5.51 -16.93 -10.40
N ILE A 189 -6.05 -17.55 -9.37
CA ILE A 189 -7.44 -17.99 -9.40
C ILE A 189 -8.24 -16.68 -9.45
N SER A 190 -8.69 -16.30 -10.65
CA SER A 190 -9.78 -15.35 -10.77
C SER A 190 -10.88 -15.93 -9.91
N GLY A 191 -11.26 -15.24 -8.84
CA GLY A 191 -12.37 -15.69 -7.99
C GLY A 191 -13.61 -15.95 -8.83
N GLU A 192 -14.67 -16.42 -8.18
CA GLU A 192 -15.96 -16.57 -8.86
C GLU A 192 -16.37 -15.26 -9.55
N ASP A 193 -16.93 -15.36 -10.75
CA ASP A 193 -17.38 -14.20 -11.48
C ASP A 193 -18.51 -13.46 -10.74
N ILE A 194 -18.70 -12.18 -11.08
CA ILE A 194 -19.73 -11.34 -10.44
C ILE A 194 -21.14 -11.98 -10.53
N PRO A 195 -21.57 -12.61 -11.65
CA PRO A 195 -22.84 -13.32 -11.70
C PRO A 195 -22.97 -14.47 -10.69
N THR A 196 -21.93 -15.28 -10.51
CA THR A 196 -21.89 -16.38 -9.53
C THR A 196 -21.97 -15.84 -8.11
N LEU A 197 -21.19 -14.79 -7.81
CA LEU A 197 -21.22 -14.11 -6.51
C LEU A 197 -22.61 -13.50 -6.23
N LYS A 198 -23.24 -12.87 -7.23
CA LYS A 198 -24.60 -12.33 -7.16
C LYS A 198 -25.63 -13.43 -6.87
N ALA A 199 -25.55 -14.56 -7.57
CA ALA A 199 -26.45 -15.69 -7.36
C ALA A 199 -26.33 -16.27 -5.93
N ARG A 200 -25.10 -16.42 -5.43
CA ARG A 200 -24.83 -16.85 -4.04
C ARG A 200 -25.36 -15.83 -3.03
N PHE A 201 -25.14 -14.54 -3.29
CA PHE A 201 -25.67 -13.46 -2.46
C PHE A 201 -27.20 -13.49 -2.42
N ASP A 202 -27.88 -13.58 -3.57
CA ASP A 202 -29.34 -13.62 -3.66
C ASP A 202 -29.91 -14.90 -3.00
N ALA A 203 -29.23 -16.04 -3.09
CA ALA A 203 -29.59 -17.24 -2.35
C ALA A 203 -29.44 -17.06 -0.83
N HIS A 204 -28.36 -16.44 -0.36
CA HIS A 204 -28.16 -16.12 1.05
C HIS A 204 -29.25 -15.17 1.57
N MET A 205 -29.57 -14.12 0.81
CA MET A 205 -30.61 -13.15 1.17
C MET A 205 -31.98 -13.82 1.27
N ARG A 206 -32.33 -14.70 0.33
CA ARG A 206 -33.56 -15.49 0.40
C ARG A 206 -33.58 -16.41 1.62
N SER A 207 -32.54 -17.22 1.82
CA SER A 207 -32.48 -18.17 2.94
C SER A 207 -32.58 -17.48 4.31
N LYS A 208 -31.95 -16.32 4.48
CA LYS A 208 -31.84 -15.66 5.77
C LYS A 208 -32.98 -14.71 6.10
N PHE A 209 -33.64 -14.15 5.09
CA PHE A 209 -34.63 -13.08 5.29
C PHE A 209 -36.00 -13.35 4.65
N ALA A 210 -36.17 -14.38 3.81
CA ALA A 210 -37.49 -14.73 3.29
C ALA A 210 -38.40 -15.16 4.46
N GLY A 211 -39.53 -14.47 4.61
CA GLY A 211 -40.49 -14.74 5.68
C GLY A 211 -40.11 -14.18 7.06
N ALA A 212 -39.03 -13.41 7.17
CA ALA A 212 -38.66 -12.76 8.43
C ALA A 212 -39.70 -11.69 8.82
N ALA A 213 -40.48 -11.94 9.86
CA ALA A 213 -41.54 -11.05 10.32
C ALA A 213 -41.03 -9.96 11.29
N GLY A 214 -41.85 -8.92 11.48
CA GLY A 214 -41.64 -7.86 12.48
C GLY A 214 -41.18 -6.51 11.91
N PRO A 215 -41.37 -5.41 12.65
CA PRO A 215 -41.15 -4.05 12.15
C PRO A 215 -39.72 -3.78 11.65
N ILE A 216 -38.73 -4.37 12.31
CA ILE A 216 -37.32 -4.22 11.94
C ILE A 216 -37.03 -4.89 10.58
N ASN A 217 -37.58 -6.07 10.34
CA ASN A 217 -37.33 -6.80 9.09
C ASN A 217 -38.07 -6.14 7.91
N GLN A 218 -39.23 -5.54 8.14
CA GLN A 218 -39.89 -4.67 7.16
C GLN A 218 -39.00 -3.48 6.77
N LYS A 219 -38.44 -2.77 7.74
CA LYS A 219 -37.51 -1.65 7.45
C LYS A 219 -36.24 -2.10 6.73
N ARG A 220 -35.68 -3.25 7.08
CA ARG A 220 -34.54 -3.83 6.36
C ARG A 220 -34.90 -4.16 4.91
N ALA A 221 -36.09 -4.69 4.65
CA ALA A 221 -36.57 -4.97 3.30
C ALA A 221 -36.77 -3.68 2.49
N GLU A 222 -37.33 -2.62 3.10
CA GLU A 222 -37.45 -1.29 2.47
C GLU A 222 -36.08 -0.73 2.08
N ILE A 223 -35.09 -0.78 2.99
CA ILE A 223 -33.72 -0.30 2.73
C ILE A 223 -33.05 -1.09 1.60
N LEU A 224 -33.19 -2.42 1.62
CA LEU A 224 -32.65 -3.29 0.57
C LEU A 224 -33.27 -2.97 -0.79
N ALA A 225 -34.59 -2.79 -0.86
CA ALA A 225 -35.29 -2.42 -2.08
C ALA A 225 -34.84 -1.05 -2.61
N ALA A 226 -34.69 -0.06 -1.73
CA ALA A 226 -34.17 1.26 -2.10
C ALA A 226 -32.73 1.19 -2.64
N CYS A 227 -31.87 0.35 -2.04
CA CYS A 227 -30.51 0.14 -2.55
C CYS A 227 -30.51 -0.54 -3.93
N ARG A 228 -31.38 -1.52 -4.17
CA ARG A 228 -31.50 -2.16 -5.49
C ARG A 228 -32.02 -1.19 -6.55
N ALA A 229 -33.05 -0.41 -6.24
CA ALA A 229 -33.57 0.61 -7.15
C ALA A 229 -32.53 1.70 -7.45
N ALA A 230 -31.77 2.16 -6.45
CA ALA A 230 -30.70 3.13 -6.66
C ALA A 230 -29.56 2.59 -7.55
N ALA A 231 -29.32 1.28 -7.54
CA ALA A 231 -28.30 0.64 -8.38
C ALA A 231 -28.65 0.64 -9.87
N GLU A 232 -29.93 0.77 -10.22
CA GLU A 232 -30.40 0.94 -11.60
C GLU A 232 -30.25 2.39 -12.10
N GLY A 233 -29.86 3.32 -11.23
CA GLY A 233 -29.62 4.73 -11.55
C GLY A 233 -28.28 5.00 -12.23
N GLU A 234 -27.99 6.29 -12.48
CA GLU A 234 -26.73 6.72 -13.08
C GLU A 234 -25.51 6.40 -12.20
N ARG A 235 -24.37 6.11 -12.82
CA ARG A 235 -23.11 5.89 -12.08
C ARG A 235 -22.72 7.16 -11.33
N GLY A 236 -22.46 7.04 -10.03
CA GLY A 236 -22.12 8.19 -9.20
C GLY A 236 -21.96 7.87 -7.72
N ILE A 237 -21.89 8.92 -6.90
CA ILE A 237 -21.77 8.82 -5.45
C ILE A 237 -23.16 8.84 -4.82
N TYR A 238 -23.49 7.79 -4.07
CA TYR A 238 -24.76 7.65 -3.36
C TYR A 238 -24.56 7.71 -1.84
N ARG A 239 -25.56 8.24 -1.12
CA ARG A 239 -25.55 8.32 0.35
C ARG A 239 -26.52 7.32 0.95
N LEU A 240 -26.02 6.39 1.77
CA LEU A 240 -26.83 5.43 2.52
C LEU A 240 -26.88 5.81 4.01
N THR A 241 -27.96 6.46 4.44
CA THR A 241 -28.18 6.83 5.85
C THR A 241 -29.06 5.79 6.53
N VAL A 242 -28.45 4.89 7.31
CA VAL A 242 -29.15 3.80 8.00
C VAL A 242 -28.56 3.63 9.40
N PRO A 243 -29.37 3.44 10.47
CA PRO A 243 -28.86 3.22 11.83
C PRO A 243 -28.11 1.89 11.97
N THR A 244 -27.37 1.71 13.06
CA THR A 244 -26.71 0.44 13.38
C THR A 244 -27.75 -0.68 13.52
N GLY A 245 -27.45 -1.87 13.00
CA GLY A 245 -28.41 -2.98 12.93
C GLY A 245 -29.46 -2.89 11.81
N GLY A 246 -29.51 -1.79 11.05
CA GLY A 246 -30.46 -1.59 9.94
C GLY A 246 -30.09 -2.29 8.62
N GLY A 247 -29.07 -3.16 8.60
CA GLY A 247 -28.73 -3.95 7.41
C GLY A 247 -27.87 -3.25 6.34
N LYS A 248 -27.09 -2.22 6.73
CA LYS A 248 -26.20 -1.45 5.82
C LYS A 248 -25.34 -2.33 4.91
N THR A 249 -24.58 -3.26 5.51
CA THR A 249 -23.59 -4.08 4.79
C THR A 249 -24.21 -4.87 3.65
N LEU A 250 -25.26 -5.65 3.94
CA LEU A 250 -25.93 -6.47 2.93
C LEU A 250 -26.67 -5.62 1.90
N SER A 251 -27.24 -4.48 2.30
CA SER A 251 -27.95 -3.59 1.37
C SER A 251 -26.98 -2.86 0.43
N SER A 252 -25.82 -2.43 0.93
CA SER A 252 -24.75 -1.85 0.07
C SER A 252 -24.13 -2.87 -0.87
N LEU A 253 -24.00 -4.14 -0.44
CA LEU A 253 -23.52 -5.21 -1.30
C LEU A 253 -24.55 -5.55 -2.39
N ALA A 254 -25.85 -5.50 -2.07
CA ALA A 254 -26.91 -5.62 -3.07
C ALA A 254 -26.80 -4.50 -4.12
N PHE A 255 -26.59 -3.24 -3.70
CA PHE A 255 -26.35 -2.13 -4.63
C PHE A 255 -25.15 -2.42 -5.57
N ALA A 256 -24.03 -2.87 -5.00
CA ALA A 256 -22.82 -3.18 -5.79
C ALA A 256 -23.04 -4.31 -6.81
N HIS A 257 -23.78 -5.37 -6.46
CA HIS A 257 -24.06 -6.46 -7.39
C HIS A 257 -25.06 -6.09 -8.51
N HIS A 258 -25.93 -5.10 -8.30
CA HIS A 258 -26.91 -4.70 -9.31
C HIS A 258 -26.38 -3.60 -10.24
N THR A 259 -25.36 -2.83 -9.83
CA THR A 259 -24.64 -1.89 -10.71
C THR A 259 -23.70 -2.58 -11.71
N GLY A 260 -23.39 -3.87 -11.51
CA GLY A 260 -22.51 -4.66 -12.38
C GLY A 260 -23.15 -5.18 -13.67
N ASP A 261 -24.48 -5.14 -13.78
CA ASP A 261 -25.23 -5.68 -14.94
C ASP A 261 -25.41 -4.66 -16.08
N VAL A 262 -24.92 -3.42 -15.92
CA VAL A 262 -25.05 -2.30 -16.89
C VAL A 262 -23.75 -2.08 -17.69
N GLY A 263 -23.07 -3.16 -18.06
CA GLY A 263 -21.82 -3.18 -18.84
C GLY A 263 -22.06 -3.46 -20.31
#